data_AF-A0A1J3IDU7-F1
#
_entry.id   AF-A0A1J3IDU7-F1
#
_cell.length_a   1.000
_cell.length_b   1.000
_cell.length_c   1.000
_cell.angle_alpha   90.00
_cell.angle_beta   90.00
_cell.angle_gamma   90.00
#
_symmetry.space_group_name_H-M   'P 1'
#
loop_
_entity.id
_entity.type
_entity.pdbx_description
1 polymer ?
#
loop_
_entity_poly.entity_id
_entity_poly.type
_entity_poly.pdbx_seq_one_letter_code
_entity_poly.pdbx_strand_id
1 'polypeptide(L)'
;TVGCKEHRELAREAVRKSLVLLKNGTKIDKPFMPLDRMAERILVVGTHAHDLGNQCGGWTKTKSGQSGGITIGTTLLDAIKAAVGDKTQVIYEKTPSNETLASGEGFSYAIVAVGEPPYAEMKGDNSELTIPFNGSDIVTAVA
;
A
#
# COMPACT_ATOMS: atom_id res chain seq x y z
N THR A 1 2.85 -3.21 -29.00
CA THR A 1 1.46 -3.07 -28.54
C THR A 1 1.43 -2.19 -27.30
N VAL A 2 0.30 -1.53 -27.02
CA VAL A 2 0.18 -0.66 -25.83
C VAL A 2 -0.11 -1.52 -24.59
N GLY A 3 0.60 -1.26 -23.49
CA GLY A 3 0.41 -1.95 -22.21
C GLY A 3 0.84 -3.43 -22.20
N CYS A 4 1.83 -3.80 -23.03
CA CYS A 4 2.34 -5.17 -23.13
C CYS A 4 3.04 -5.64 -21.84
N LYS A 5 3.24 -6.96 -21.74
CA LYS A 5 3.82 -7.60 -20.56
C LYS A 5 5.24 -7.12 -20.29
N GLU A 6 6.05 -6.97 -21.34
CA GLU A 6 7.46 -6.57 -21.25
C GLU A 6 7.59 -5.17 -20.62
N HIS A 7 6.74 -4.22 -21.03
CA HIS A 7 6.73 -2.88 -20.44
C HIS A 7 6.22 -2.91 -18.99
N ARG A 8 5.29 -3.81 -18.65
CA ARG A 8 4.80 -3.96 -17.27
C ARG A 8 5.86 -4.59 -16.36
N GLU A 9 6.65 -5.54 -16.86
CA GLU A 9 7.78 -6.10 -16.09
C GLU A 9 8.87 -5.05 -15.87
N LEU A 10 9.17 -4.23 -16.88
CA LEU A 10 10.08 -3.09 -16.72
C LEU A 10 9.53 -2.07 -15.69
N ALA A 11 8.25 -1.74 -15.75
CA ALA A 11 7.62 -0.86 -14.77
C ALA A 11 7.67 -1.46 -13.35
N ARG A 12 7.45 -2.77 -13.21
CA ARG A 12 7.57 -3.50 -11.94
C ARG A 12 8.99 -3.45 -11.39
N GLU A 13 10.00 -3.58 -12.24
CA GLU A 13 11.41 -3.42 -11.86
C GLU A 13 11.70 -1.99 -11.39
N ALA A 14 11.25 -0.98 -12.14
CA ALA A 14 11.44 0.43 -11.80
C ALA A 14 10.81 0.78 -10.44
N VAL A 15 9.57 0.33 -10.19
CA VAL A 15 8.89 0.51 -8.89
C VAL A 15 9.68 -0.15 -7.76
N ARG A 16 10.21 -1.37 -7.96
CA ARG A 16 11.01 -2.03 -6.91
C ARG A 16 12.28 -1.25 -6.59
N LYS A 17 12.94 -0.68 -7.60
CA LYS A 17 14.17 0.10 -7.46
C LYS A 17 13.94 1.52 -6.91
N SER A 18 12.72 2.05 -6.98
CA SER A 18 12.40 3.38 -6.46
C SER A 18 12.10 3.41 -4.96
N LEU A 19 11.89 2.26 -4.33
CA LEU A 19 11.56 2.19 -2.90
C LEU A 19 12.76 2.56 -2.03
N VAL A 20 12.55 3.49 -1.09
CA VAL A 20 13.54 3.87 -0.07
C VAL A 20 13.09 3.32 1.28
N LEU A 21 13.88 2.41 1.86
CA LEU A 21 13.60 1.84 3.18
C LEU A 21 14.10 2.79 4.28
N LEU A 22 13.18 3.51 4.91
CA LEU A 22 13.52 4.50 5.95
C LEU A 22 13.73 3.89 7.35
N LYS A 23 13.06 2.76 7.65
CA LYS A 23 13.17 2.06 8.94
C LYS A 23 12.89 0.56 8.73
N ASN A 24 13.62 -0.31 9.42
CA ASN A 24 13.47 -1.76 9.30
C ASN A 24 13.45 -2.48 10.66
N GLY A 25 12.44 -2.16 11.49
CA GLY A 25 12.35 -2.63 12.86
C GLY A 25 12.96 -1.65 13.87
N THR A 26 12.86 -2.00 15.15
CA THR A 26 13.38 -1.18 16.28
C THR A 26 14.72 -1.68 16.80
N LYS A 27 15.14 -2.89 16.42
CA LYS A 27 16.38 -3.53 16.83
C LYS A 27 17.24 -3.83 15.61
N ILE A 28 18.54 -3.53 15.69
CA ILE A 28 19.49 -3.68 14.56
C ILE A 28 19.70 -5.15 14.20
N ASP A 29 19.68 -6.03 15.19
CA ASP A 29 19.91 -7.48 15.07
C ASP A 29 18.66 -8.27 14.65
N LYS A 30 17.48 -7.64 14.65
CA LYS A 30 16.21 -8.27 14.29
C LYS A 30 15.46 -7.42 13.26
N PRO A 31 15.86 -7.46 11.98
CA PRO A 31 15.19 -6.72 10.92
C PRO A 31 13.74 -7.22 10.75
N PHE A 32 12.83 -6.30 10.42
CA PHE A 32 11.42 -6.64 10.18
C PHE A 32 11.19 -7.19 8.76
N MET A 33 11.91 -6.64 7.78
CA MET A 33 11.89 -7.05 6.37
C MET A 33 13.09 -7.95 6.05
N PRO A 34 12.93 -8.94 5.15
CA PRO A 34 11.72 -9.27 4.38
C PRO A 34 10.68 -10.04 5.20
N LEU A 35 9.40 -9.82 4.89
CA LEU A 35 8.26 -10.51 5.55
C LEU A 35 8.18 -11.98 5.16
N ASP A 36 7.70 -12.81 6.09
CA ASP A 36 7.45 -14.23 5.85
C ASP A 36 6.21 -14.44 4.98
N ARG A 37 6.40 -14.98 3.78
CA ARG A 37 5.31 -15.27 2.85
C ARG A 37 4.46 -16.48 3.24
N MET A 38 4.89 -17.25 4.23
CA MET A 38 4.19 -18.44 4.73
C MET A 38 3.38 -18.17 5.99
N ALA A 39 3.27 -16.89 6.40
CA ALA A 39 2.42 -16.48 7.52
C ALA A 39 0.99 -17.01 7.35
N GLU A 40 0.41 -17.55 8.41
CA GLU A 40 -0.95 -18.13 8.36
C GLU A 40 -2.00 -17.06 8.11
N ARG A 41 -1.85 -15.89 8.74
CA ARG A 41 -2.84 -14.81 8.69
C ARG A 41 -2.16 -13.46 8.76
N ILE A 42 -2.49 -12.58 7.82
CA ILE A 42 -1.92 -11.24 7.71
C ILE A 42 -3.01 -10.20 7.54
N LEU A 43 -2.72 -8.99 7.98
CA LEU A 43 -3.62 -7.85 7.83
C LEU A 43 -3.07 -6.87 6.79
N VAL A 44 -3.91 -6.41 5.88
CA VAL A 44 -3.60 -5.33 4.93
C VAL A 44 -4.59 -4.19 5.18
N VAL A 45 -4.09 -3.00 5.50
CA VAL A 45 -4.95 -1.86 5.88
C VAL A 45 -4.58 -0.62 5.12
N GLY A 46 -5.54 0.28 4.97
CA GLY A 46 -5.29 1.66 4.65
C GLY A 46 -5.86 2.07 3.30
N THR A 47 -6.04 3.37 3.15
CA THR A 47 -6.75 4.00 2.03
C THR A 47 -6.07 3.79 0.68
N HIS A 48 -4.79 3.41 0.66
CA HIS A 48 -3.99 3.21 -0.56
C HIS A 48 -3.75 1.72 -0.87
N ALA A 49 -4.09 0.80 0.03
CA ALA A 49 -3.74 -0.61 -0.15
C ALA A 49 -4.47 -1.26 -1.33
N HIS A 50 -5.71 -0.83 -1.63
CA HIS A 50 -6.48 -1.32 -2.77
C HIS A 50 -7.04 -0.16 -3.60
N ASP A 51 -6.17 0.79 -3.94
CA ASP A 51 -6.52 1.96 -4.76
C ASP A 51 -5.45 2.22 -5.83
N LEU A 52 -5.75 1.76 -7.06
CA LEU A 52 -4.85 1.92 -8.21
C LEU A 52 -4.69 3.39 -8.63
N GLY A 53 -5.70 4.22 -8.37
CA GLY A 53 -5.66 5.64 -8.64
C GLY A 53 -4.66 6.36 -7.74
N ASN A 54 -4.77 6.12 -6.44
CA ASN A 54 -3.88 6.71 -5.45
C ASN A 54 -2.43 6.26 -5.64
N GLN A 55 -2.18 5.00 -5.99
CA GLN A 55 -0.80 4.53 -6.26
C GLN A 55 -0.19 5.12 -7.54
N CYS A 56 -1.02 5.59 -8.48
CA CYS A 56 -0.58 6.20 -9.72
C CYS A 56 -0.41 7.72 -9.63
N GLY A 57 -1.25 8.40 -8.83
CA GLY A 57 -1.19 9.84 -8.63
C GLY A 57 -1.71 10.66 -9.83
N GLY A 58 -1.30 11.93 -9.88
CA GLY A 58 -1.64 12.85 -10.98
C GLY A 58 -1.11 12.38 -12.34
N TRP A 59 -1.57 13.03 -13.40
CA TRP A 59 -1.20 12.71 -14.80
C TRP A 59 -1.50 11.26 -15.23
N THR A 60 -2.33 10.54 -14.48
CA THR A 60 -2.78 9.20 -14.84
C THR A 60 -4.25 9.24 -15.21
N LYS A 61 -4.54 8.95 -16.50
CA LYS A 61 -5.87 9.02 -17.15
C LYS A 61 -6.50 10.41 -17.21
N THR A 62 -6.49 11.16 -16.11
CA THR A 62 -6.91 12.55 -16.03
C THR A 62 -5.75 13.41 -15.53
N LYS A 63 -5.83 14.73 -15.74
CA LYS A 63 -4.79 15.68 -15.32
C LYS A 63 -4.45 15.54 -13.83
N SER A 64 -5.46 15.61 -12.97
CA SER A 64 -5.26 15.51 -11.52
C SER A 64 -5.22 14.07 -11.00
N GLY A 65 -5.42 13.06 -11.85
CA GLY A 65 -5.70 11.70 -11.41
C GLY A 65 -7.05 11.58 -10.69
N GLN A 66 -7.38 10.36 -10.26
CA GLN A 66 -8.59 10.02 -9.52
C GLN A 66 -8.31 8.80 -8.64
N SER A 67 -9.00 8.65 -7.51
CA SER A 67 -8.99 7.43 -6.68
C SER A 67 -9.80 6.30 -7.35
N GLY A 68 -9.47 5.06 -7.02
CA GLY A 68 -10.16 3.84 -7.43
C GLY A 68 -9.50 3.10 -8.60
N GLY A 69 -10.24 2.17 -9.21
CA GLY A 69 -9.78 1.36 -10.34
C GLY A 69 -9.81 2.11 -11.67
N ILE A 70 -8.91 3.09 -11.87
CA ILE A 70 -8.94 4.00 -13.02
C ILE A 70 -8.35 3.41 -14.32
N THR A 71 -7.59 2.32 -14.22
CA THR A 71 -6.95 1.67 -15.38
C THR A 71 -6.61 0.20 -15.11
N ILE A 72 -5.86 -0.44 -16.01
CA ILE A 72 -5.40 -1.82 -15.88
C ILE A 72 -4.07 -1.82 -15.12
N GLY A 73 -4.06 -2.39 -13.93
CA GLY A 73 -2.87 -2.53 -13.09
C GLY A 73 -3.08 -3.56 -11.98
N THR A 74 -2.14 -3.58 -11.04
CA THR A 74 -2.18 -4.45 -9.85
C THR A 74 -2.07 -3.53 -8.64
N THR A 75 -3.02 -3.59 -7.71
CA THR A 75 -2.90 -2.82 -6.46
C THR A 75 -1.90 -3.48 -5.52
N LEU A 76 -1.52 -2.78 -4.44
CA LEU A 76 -0.70 -3.39 -3.39
C LEU A 76 -1.37 -4.64 -2.80
N LEU A 77 -2.66 -4.59 -2.47
CA LEU A 77 -3.43 -5.74 -1.99
C LEU A 77 -3.39 -6.93 -2.96
N ASP A 78 -3.63 -6.69 -4.25
CA ASP A 78 -3.60 -7.75 -5.26
C ASP A 78 -2.20 -8.36 -5.38
N ALA A 79 -1.16 -7.53 -5.33
CA ALA A 79 0.24 -7.98 -5.35
C ALA A 79 0.61 -8.80 -4.12
N ILE A 80 0.11 -8.43 -2.92
CA ILE A 80 0.31 -9.18 -1.68
C ILE A 80 -0.36 -10.54 -1.78
N LYS A 81 -1.64 -10.60 -2.16
CA LYS A 81 -2.39 -11.86 -2.34
C LYS A 81 -1.67 -12.80 -3.31
N ALA A 82 -1.20 -12.27 -4.44
CA ALA A 82 -0.43 -13.06 -5.41
C ALA A 82 0.93 -13.54 -4.88
N ALA A 83 1.57 -12.78 -3.97
CA ALA A 83 2.89 -13.10 -3.44
C ALA A 83 2.87 -14.13 -2.30
N VAL A 84 1.84 -14.12 -1.46
CA VAL A 84 1.68 -15.07 -0.33
C VAL A 84 0.94 -16.35 -0.74
N GLY A 85 0.06 -16.27 -1.74
CA GLY A 85 -0.70 -17.41 -2.24
C GLY A 85 -1.84 -17.85 -1.31
N ASP A 86 -2.48 -18.97 -1.64
CA ASP A 86 -3.77 -19.36 -1.05
C ASP A 86 -3.69 -19.89 0.39
N LYS A 87 -2.49 -20.20 0.89
CA LYS A 87 -2.29 -20.72 2.25
C LYS A 87 -2.31 -19.64 3.32
N THR A 88 -2.11 -18.39 2.93
CA THR A 88 -2.13 -17.24 3.83
C THR A 88 -3.49 -16.57 3.79
N GLN A 89 -4.16 -16.48 4.92
CA GLN A 89 -5.38 -15.69 5.05
C GLN A 89 -5.02 -14.20 5.03
N VAL A 90 -5.41 -13.50 3.96
CA VAL A 90 -5.24 -12.05 3.83
C VAL A 90 -6.54 -11.34 4.21
N ILE A 91 -6.56 -10.68 5.36
CA ILE A 91 -7.67 -9.80 5.77
C ILE A 91 -7.37 -8.40 5.26
N TYR A 92 -8.33 -7.78 4.58
CA TYR A 92 -8.21 -6.41 4.10
C TYR A 92 -9.31 -5.53 4.68
N GLU A 93 -8.91 -4.37 5.22
CA GLU A 93 -9.82 -3.31 5.64
C GLU A 93 -9.29 -1.96 5.18
N LYS A 94 -10.10 -1.13 4.52
CA LYS A 94 -9.65 0.23 4.11
C LYS A 94 -9.35 1.10 5.35
N THR A 95 -10.19 0.97 6.37
CA THR A 95 -10.05 1.58 7.69
C THR A 95 -10.23 0.45 8.71
N PRO A 96 -9.33 0.29 9.68
CA PRO A 96 -9.39 -0.84 10.59
C PRO A 96 -10.62 -0.76 11.50
N SER A 97 -11.31 -1.89 11.68
CA SER A 97 -12.43 -2.01 12.62
C SER A 97 -11.94 -2.15 14.06
N ASN A 98 -12.78 -1.78 15.04
CA ASN A 98 -12.44 -1.96 16.46
C ASN A 98 -12.19 -3.45 16.78
N GLU A 99 -12.93 -4.35 16.13
CA GLU A 99 -12.75 -5.79 16.24
C GLU A 99 -11.37 -6.22 15.73
N THR A 100 -10.96 -5.74 14.55
CA THR A 100 -9.61 -6.02 14.00
C THR A 100 -8.52 -5.53 14.95
N LEU A 101 -8.65 -4.30 15.47
CA LEU A 101 -7.69 -3.70 16.40
C LEU A 101 -7.62 -4.46 17.73
N ALA A 102 -8.77 -4.87 18.28
CA ALA A 102 -8.83 -5.68 19.51
C ALA A 102 -8.29 -7.11 19.30
N SER A 103 -8.42 -7.65 18.08
CA SER A 103 -7.98 -9.00 17.71
C SER A 103 -6.51 -9.13 17.33
N GLY A 104 -5.69 -8.08 17.58
CA GLY A 104 -4.29 -7.97 17.13
C GLY A 104 -3.38 -9.18 17.44
N GLU A 105 -3.78 -10.06 18.37
CA GLU A 105 -3.08 -11.31 18.68
C GLU A 105 -3.12 -12.38 17.56
N GLY A 106 -4.02 -12.25 16.58
CA GLY A 106 -4.21 -13.26 15.53
C GLY A 106 -3.45 -13.03 14.22
N PHE A 107 -2.76 -11.91 14.05
CA PHE A 107 -2.05 -11.57 12.81
C PHE A 107 -0.54 -11.75 12.97
N SER A 108 0.11 -12.41 12.01
CA SER A 108 1.58 -12.53 12.01
C SER A 108 2.27 -11.19 11.77
N TYR A 109 1.68 -10.35 10.91
CA TYR A 109 2.09 -8.97 10.67
C TYR A 109 0.98 -8.20 9.95
N ALA A 110 1.11 -6.87 9.93
CA ALA A 110 0.26 -5.97 9.17
C ALA A 110 1.06 -5.20 8.11
N ILE A 111 0.43 -4.91 6.97
CA ILE A 111 0.92 -4.01 5.93
C ILE A 111 -0.08 -2.85 5.83
N VAL A 112 0.35 -1.66 6.23
CA VAL A 112 -0.47 -0.44 6.18
C VAL A 112 -0.01 0.45 5.01
N ALA A 113 -0.93 0.80 4.11
CA ALA A 113 -0.65 1.72 3.00
C ALA A 113 -1.55 2.96 3.05
N VAL A 114 -0.91 4.09 3.30
CA VAL A 114 -1.51 5.43 3.40
C VAL A 114 -0.60 6.42 2.67
N GLY A 115 -1.14 7.57 2.27
CA GLY A 115 -0.42 8.54 1.47
C GLY A 115 -1.30 9.70 1.02
N GLU A 116 -0.76 10.50 0.11
CA GLU A 116 -1.45 11.62 -0.49
C GLU A 116 -2.42 11.17 -1.61
N PRO A 117 -3.54 11.88 -1.82
CA PRO A 117 -4.38 11.65 -3.00
C PRO A 117 -3.69 12.09 -4.28
N PRO A 118 -4.22 11.69 -5.45
CA PRO A 118 -3.80 12.23 -6.73
C PRO A 118 -3.99 13.76 -6.81
N TYR A 119 -2.93 14.45 -7.24
CA TYR A 119 -2.95 15.87 -7.57
C TYR A 119 -1.98 16.17 -8.71
N ALA A 120 -2.15 17.32 -9.37
CA ALA A 120 -1.21 17.84 -10.35
C ALA A 120 -1.27 19.37 -10.39
N GLU A 121 -0.11 19.99 -10.63
CA GLU A 121 0.06 21.46 -10.68
C GLU A 121 -0.45 22.13 -9.40
N MET A 122 -1.14 23.27 -9.52
CA MET A 122 -1.59 24.10 -8.39
C MET A 122 -2.50 23.36 -7.39
N LYS A 123 -3.08 22.22 -7.76
CA LYS A 123 -3.86 21.40 -6.83
C LYS A 123 -2.99 20.63 -5.83
N GLY A 124 -1.68 20.53 -6.07
CA GLY A 124 -0.72 19.93 -5.15
C GLY A 124 -0.06 20.93 -4.20
N ASP A 125 -0.33 22.23 -4.34
CA ASP A 125 0.24 23.25 -3.47
C ASP A 125 -0.28 23.04 -2.03
N ASN A 126 0.63 22.72 -1.09
CA ASN A 126 0.29 22.42 0.30
C ASN A 126 1.40 22.90 1.25
N SER A 127 1.06 23.83 2.16
CA SER A 127 2.00 24.39 3.15
C SER A 127 2.20 23.52 4.39
N GLU A 128 1.26 22.63 4.68
CA GLU A 128 1.25 21.85 5.92
C GLU A 128 1.93 20.49 5.74
N LEU A 129 1.83 19.89 4.55
CA LEU A 129 2.39 18.57 4.20
C LEU A 129 2.01 17.46 5.21
N THR A 130 0.77 17.51 5.70
CA THR A 130 0.21 16.48 6.59
C THR A 130 -0.40 15.34 5.78
N ILE A 131 -0.24 14.11 6.28
CA ILE A 131 -0.81 12.95 5.60
C ILE A 131 -2.34 12.97 5.72
N PRO A 132 -3.09 12.93 4.60
CA PRO A 132 -4.55 13.00 4.64
C PRO A 132 -5.18 11.63 5.00
N PHE A 133 -6.52 11.60 5.00
CA PHE A 133 -7.32 10.38 5.20
C PHE A 133 -7.08 9.68 6.54
N ASN A 134 -6.77 10.44 7.59
CA ASN A 134 -6.40 9.93 8.91
C ASN A 134 -5.24 8.92 8.84
N GLY A 135 -4.33 9.09 7.87
CA GLY A 135 -3.26 8.13 7.62
C GLY A 135 -2.37 7.88 8.85
N SER A 136 -2.02 8.94 9.58
CA SER A 136 -1.27 8.85 10.85
C SER A 136 -2.04 8.07 11.91
N ASP A 137 -3.34 8.27 12.03
CA ASP A 137 -4.17 7.59 13.03
C ASP A 137 -4.31 6.10 12.69
N ILE A 138 -4.50 5.76 11.41
CA ILE A 138 -4.55 4.36 10.96
C ILE A 138 -3.22 3.64 11.27
N VAL A 139 -2.08 4.28 10.97
CA VAL A 139 -0.77 3.71 11.27
C VAL A 139 -0.59 3.52 12.78
N THR A 140 -0.97 4.50 13.59
CA THR A 140 -0.83 4.45 15.05
C THR A 140 -1.76 3.43 15.69
N ALA A 141 -2.96 3.21 15.14
CA ALA A 141 -3.88 2.20 15.64
C ALA A 141 -3.39 0.77 15.39
N VAL A 142 -2.66 0.54 14.29
CA VAL A 142 -2.24 -0.80 13.86
C VAL A 142 -0.84 -1.20 14.36
N ALA A 143 0.08 -0.23 14.52
CA ALA A 143 1.50 -0.46 14.85
C ALA A 143 1.80 -0.34 16.34
#